data_AF-K6Y866-F1
#
_entry.id   AF-K6Y866-F1
#
_cell.length_a   1.000
_cell.length_b   1.000
_cell.length_c   1.000
_cell.angle_alpha   90.00
_cell.angle_beta   90.00
_cell.angle_gamma   90.00
#
_symmetry.space_group_name_H-M   'P 1'
#
loop_
_entity.id
_entity.type
_entity.pdbx_description
1 polymer ?
#
loop_
_entity_poly.entity_id
_entity_poly.type
_entity_poly.pdbx_seq_one_letter_code
_entity_poly.pdbx_strand_id
1 'polypeptide(L)'
;MHKIISYLAIIGLLASLQLAFADRVQAKLKLTHVETNDKQVEVPVIDTVRQNQPQLNVVVADNKRVLLHEQEGLIGQAKLKVKQFSMQLKAELVAAIQSGGLEAGVEVCHTKAPQIAAGLSVDGWTVARTSLKTRNEKNTPDQWEADVLIQFDKRFKQGEKPATLVTTLSEEKRFRLMKAIPMNKVCLACHGSAVDPNLQKTIQEHYPNDTATGFSLEDIRGAFTLQKDLAE
;
A
#
# COMPACT_ATOMS: atom_id res chain seq x y z
N MET A 1 -20.43 -34.53 -44.23
CA MET A 1 -19.16 -34.04 -44.82
C MET A 1 -19.17 -32.52 -45.03
N HIS A 2 -19.51 -31.73 -44.01
CA HIS A 2 -19.53 -30.25 -44.09
C HIS A 2 -19.00 -29.57 -42.80
N LYS A 3 -18.30 -30.34 -41.93
CA LYS A 3 -17.74 -29.82 -40.65
C LYS A 3 -16.23 -30.05 -40.48
N ILE A 4 -15.50 -30.30 -41.57
CA ILE A 4 -14.04 -30.50 -41.55
C ILE A 4 -13.28 -29.38 -42.31
N ILE A 5 -13.99 -28.54 -43.07
CA ILE A 5 -13.36 -27.50 -43.91
C ILE A 5 -13.06 -26.20 -43.13
N SER A 6 -13.66 -25.97 -41.96
CA SER A 6 -13.39 -24.75 -41.16
C SER A 6 -12.17 -24.81 -40.23
N TYR A 7 -11.50 -25.96 -40.08
CA TYR A 7 -10.35 -26.10 -39.17
C TYR A 7 -8.99 -25.82 -39.84
N LEU A 8 -8.94 -25.81 -41.18
CA LEU A 8 -7.71 -25.55 -41.95
C LEU A 8 -7.47 -24.06 -42.28
N ALA A 9 -8.46 -23.20 -42.10
CA ALA A 9 -8.31 -21.75 -42.34
C ALA A 9 -7.71 -20.96 -41.15
N ILE A 10 -7.61 -21.56 -39.96
CA ILE A 10 -7.11 -20.88 -38.75
C ILE A 10 -5.61 -21.16 -38.50
N ILE A 11 -5.05 -22.24 -39.06
CA ILE A 11 -3.62 -22.57 -38.91
C ILE A 11 -2.74 -21.71 -39.85
N GLY A 12 -3.32 -21.13 -40.92
CA GLY A 12 -2.60 -20.26 -41.86
C GLY A 12 -2.32 -18.83 -41.39
N LEU A 13 -2.98 -18.35 -40.32
CA LEU A 13 -2.79 -16.97 -39.83
C LEU A 13 -1.77 -16.85 -38.68
N LEU A 14 -1.28 -17.97 -38.14
CA LEU A 14 -0.31 -18.01 -37.05
C LEU A 14 1.16 -18.11 -37.50
N ALA A 15 1.43 -18.37 -38.79
CA ALA A 15 2.78 -18.44 -39.33
C ALA A 15 3.32 -17.11 -39.91
N SER A 16 2.47 -16.08 -40.03
CA SER A 16 2.85 -14.80 -40.67
C SER A 16 3.20 -13.68 -39.66
N LEU A 17 3.08 -13.93 -38.34
CA LEU A 17 3.36 -12.92 -37.32
C LEU A 17 4.69 -13.14 -36.56
N GLN A 18 5.36 -14.27 -36.75
CA GLN A 18 6.67 -14.56 -36.13
C GLN A 18 7.89 -14.14 -36.98
N LEU A 19 7.69 -13.69 -38.23
CA LEU A 19 8.78 -13.20 -39.10
C LEU A 19 8.99 -11.68 -39.05
N ALA A 20 8.10 -10.91 -38.42
CA ALA A 20 8.19 -9.44 -38.38
C ALA A 20 8.94 -8.86 -37.15
N PHE A 21 9.37 -9.68 -36.20
CA PHE A 21 10.05 -9.23 -34.98
C PHE A 21 11.58 -9.38 -35.03
N ALA A 22 12.12 -10.20 -35.93
CA ALA A 22 13.56 -10.44 -36.06
C ALA A 22 14.30 -9.29 -36.80
N ASP A 23 13.64 -8.62 -37.75
CA ASP A 23 14.28 -7.58 -38.58
C ASP A 23 14.37 -6.19 -37.94
N ARG A 24 13.71 -5.95 -36.80
CA ARG A 24 13.80 -4.66 -36.08
C ARG A 24 14.88 -4.58 -35.02
N VAL A 25 15.51 -5.70 -34.66
CA VAL A 25 16.55 -5.74 -33.61
C VAL A 25 17.96 -5.54 -34.16
N GLN A 26 18.20 -5.75 -35.45
CA GLN A 26 19.54 -5.57 -36.07
C GLN A 26 19.79 -4.19 -36.71
N ALA A 27 18.82 -3.27 -36.71
CA ALA A 27 18.94 -1.97 -37.40
C ALA A 27 19.39 -0.78 -36.52
N LYS A 28 19.81 -0.99 -35.25
CA LYS A 28 20.30 0.11 -34.38
C LYS A 28 21.73 -0.05 -33.84
N LEU A 29 22.49 -1.05 -34.29
CA LEU A 29 23.95 -1.10 -34.13
C LEU A 29 24.64 -0.76 -35.45
N LYS A 30 24.69 0.53 -35.80
CA LYS A 30 25.69 1.05 -36.75
C LYS A 30 26.24 2.36 -36.23
N LEU A 31 27.47 2.25 -35.73
CA LEU A 31 28.62 3.08 -36.10
C LEU A 31 28.37 4.59 -36.15
N THR A 32 28.81 5.29 -35.12
CA THR A 32 29.45 6.59 -35.30
C THR A 32 30.91 6.44 -34.90
N HIS A 33 31.77 6.39 -35.92
CA HIS A 33 33.18 6.71 -35.77
C HIS A 33 33.29 8.17 -35.33
N VAL A 34 33.94 8.41 -34.20
CA VAL A 34 34.49 9.72 -33.88
C VAL A 34 35.96 9.67 -34.28
N GLU A 35 36.27 10.45 -35.30
CA GLU A 35 37.61 10.69 -35.81
C GLU A 35 38.49 11.28 -34.70
N THR A 36 39.68 10.72 -34.55
CA THR A 36 40.77 11.30 -33.77
C THR A 36 41.32 12.49 -34.54
N ASN A 37 41.23 13.71 -34.00
CA ASN A 37 42.06 14.82 -34.44
C ASN A 37 43.00 15.23 -33.32
N ASP A 38 44.27 15.07 -33.63
CA ASP A 38 45.45 15.33 -32.84
C ASP A 38 45.71 16.85 -32.85
N LYS A 39 45.50 17.51 -31.71
CA LYS A 39 46.11 18.81 -31.43
C LYS A 39 46.56 18.84 -29.97
N GLN A 40 47.87 18.67 -29.81
CA GLN A 40 48.61 18.97 -28.62
C GLN A 40 48.34 20.42 -28.18
N VAL A 41 47.85 20.56 -26.96
CA VAL A 41 47.94 21.80 -26.19
C VAL A 41 48.55 21.39 -24.85
N GLU A 42 49.85 21.67 -24.70
CA GLU A 42 50.56 21.56 -23.44
C GLU A 42 50.03 22.62 -22.46
N VAL A 43 49.54 22.19 -21.31
CA VAL A 43 49.21 23.03 -20.16
C VAL A 43 49.78 22.33 -18.93
N PRO A 44 50.49 23.05 -18.03
CA PRO A 44 51.47 22.45 -17.13
C PRO A 44 50.83 21.55 -16.06
N VAL A 45 51.50 20.42 -15.83
CA VAL A 45 51.27 19.52 -14.69
C VAL A 45 51.63 20.28 -13.41
N ILE A 46 50.62 20.66 -12.64
CA ILE A 46 50.75 20.93 -11.21
C ILE A 46 50.20 19.70 -10.51
N ASP A 47 51.11 18.82 -10.09
CA ASP A 47 50.86 17.70 -9.20
C ASP A 47 50.38 18.22 -7.84
N THR A 48 49.09 18.16 -7.56
CA THR A 48 48.56 17.71 -6.27
C THR A 48 47.04 17.52 -6.34
N VAL A 49 46.52 16.60 -5.53
CA VAL A 49 45.11 16.20 -5.37
C VAL A 49 44.64 15.11 -6.33
N ARG A 50 45.26 13.94 -6.20
CA ARG A 50 44.71 12.66 -6.69
C ARG A 50 44.70 11.59 -5.61
N GLN A 51 44.07 11.85 -4.46
CA GLN A 51 43.61 10.82 -3.53
C GLN A 51 42.29 11.30 -2.88
N ASN A 52 41.26 10.43 -2.88
CA ASN A 52 39.95 10.54 -2.20
C ASN A 52 38.65 10.74 -3.02
N GLN A 53 38.57 10.27 -4.27
CA GLN A 53 37.26 10.11 -4.96
C GLN A 53 36.66 8.69 -5.04
N PRO A 54 37.37 7.56 -4.81
CA PRO A 54 36.70 6.25 -4.80
C PRO A 54 36.02 5.93 -3.46
N GLN A 55 36.47 6.50 -2.33
CA GLN A 55 35.89 6.21 -1.01
C GLN A 55 34.54 6.88 -0.77
N LEU A 56 34.31 8.09 -1.30
CA LEU A 56 33.05 8.82 -1.09
C LEU A 56 31.84 8.10 -1.74
N ASN A 57 32.03 7.55 -2.94
CA ASN A 57 30.95 6.84 -3.65
C ASN A 57 30.61 5.47 -3.04
N VAL A 58 31.60 4.78 -2.43
CA VAL A 58 31.37 3.51 -1.74
C VAL A 58 30.63 3.72 -0.43
N VAL A 59 31.03 4.72 0.37
CA VAL A 59 30.36 5.07 1.64
C VAL A 59 28.90 5.50 1.40
N VAL A 60 28.62 6.26 0.34
CA VAL A 60 27.25 6.67 0.00
C VAL A 60 26.38 5.48 -0.46
N ALA A 61 26.95 4.54 -1.23
CA ALA A 61 26.23 3.33 -1.64
C ALA A 61 25.95 2.38 -0.47
N ASP A 62 26.91 2.22 0.43
CA ASP A 62 26.77 1.40 1.64
C ASP A 62 25.76 2.01 2.61
N ASN A 63 25.79 3.33 2.81
CA ASN A 63 24.84 4.01 3.68
C ASN A 63 23.41 3.94 3.11
N LYS A 64 23.23 4.10 1.78
CA LYS A 64 21.94 3.92 1.12
C LYS A 64 21.41 2.49 1.27
N ARG A 65 22.28 1.48 1.19
CA ARG A 65 21.91 0.07 1.37
C ARG A 65 21.45 -0.24 2.79
N VAL A 66 22.13 0.33 3.79
CA VAL A 66 21.75 0.20 5.21
C VAL A 66 20.37 0.82 5.46
N LEU A 67 20.12 2.04 4.96
CA LEU A 67 18.82 2.71 5.09
C LEU A 67 17.68 1.94 4.43
N LEU A 68 17.92 1.34 3.26
CA LEU A 68 16.92 0.51 2.56
C LEU A 68 16.60 -0.78 3.36
N HIS A 69 17.63 -1.45 3.90
CA HIS A 69 17.43 -2.65 4.71
C HIS A 69 16.71 -2.36 6.04
N GLU A 70 17.00 -1.22 6.67
CA GLU A 70 16.29 -0.75 7.86
C GLU A 70 14.81 -0.46 7.55
N GLN A 71 14.53 0.21 6.43
CA GLN A 71 13.16 0.43 5.97
C GLN A 71 12.41 -0.89 5.68
N GLU A 72 13.06 -1.87 5.06
CA GLU A 72 12.48 -3.19 4.84
C GLU A 72 12.12 -3.89 6.16
N GLY A 73 13.00 -3.77 7.17
CA GLY A 73 12.74 -4.26 8.53
C GLY A 73 11.52 -3.59 9.17
N LEU A 74 11.42 -2.25 9.08
CA LEU A 74 10.29 -1.48 9.61
C LEU A 74 8.97 -1.83 8.91
N ILE A 75 9.00 -2.02 7.58
CA ILE A 75 7.83 -2.48 6.81
C ILE A 75 7.38 -3.85 7.29
N GLY A 76 8.31 -4.77 7.54
CA GLY A 76 8.02 -6.11 8.06
C GLY A 76 7.31 -6.05 9.41
N GLN A 77 7.85 -5.26 10.35
CA GLN A 77 7.26 -5.04 11.67
C GLN A 77 5.86 -4.43 11.59
N ALA A 78 5.69 -3.38 10.78
CA ALA A 78 4.41 -2.73 10.58
C ALA A 78 3.35 -3.69 10.01
N LYS A 79 3.72 -4.48 8.99
CA LYS A 79 2.82 -5.49 8.40
C LYS A 79 2.42 -6.56 9.41
N LEU A 80 3.33 -6.97 10.31
CA LEU A 80 3.01 -7.90 11.39
C LEU A 80 1.99 -7.30 12.36
N LYS A 81 2.19 -6.07 12.81
CA LYS A 81 1.24 -5.37 13.69
C LYS A 81 -0.13 -5.20 13.03
N VAL A 82 -0.19 -4.86 11.74
CA VAL A 82 -1.47 -4.82 10.98
C VAL A 82 -2.15 -6.19 10.97
N LYS A 83 -1.39 -7.26 10.72
CA LYS A 83 -1.92 -8.63 10.70
C LYS A 83 -2.49 -9.00 12.08
N GLN A 84 -1.75 -8.71 13.15
CA GLN A 84 -2.19 -8.95 14.53
C GLN A 84 -3.47 -8.19 14.85
N PHE A 85 -3.52 -6.88 14.58
CA PHE A 85 -4.70 -6.06 14.82
C PHE A 85 -5.90 -6.61 14.05
N SER A 86 -5.76 -6.81 12.73
CA SER A 86 -6.83 -7.31 11.87
C SER A 86 -7.38 -8.66 12.34
N MET A 87 -6.50 -9.60 12.71
CA MET A 87 -6.91 -10.93 13.17
C MET A 87 -7.60 -10.89 14.54
N GLN A 88 -7.02 -10.18 15.52
CA GLN A 88 -7.60 -10.08 16.86
C GLN A 88 -8.97 -9.40 16.81
N LEU A 89 -9.09 -8.26 16.12
CA LEU A 89 -10.35 -7.55 16.01
C LEU A 89 -11.41 -8.39 15.28
N LYS A 90 -11.03 -9.10 14.22
CA LYS A 90 -11.96 -9.99 13.51
C LYS A 90 -12.45 -11.11 14.43
N ALA A 91 -11.58 -11.70 15.24
CA ALA A 91 -11.96 -12.77 16.17
C ALA A 91 -12.97 -12.27 17.22
N GLU A 92 -12.68 -11.15 17.87
CA GLU A 92 -13.59 -10.51 18.84
C GLU A 92 -14.94 -10.16 18.20
N LEU A 93 -14.92 -9.57 16.99
CA LEU A 93 -16.14 -9.17 16.29
C LEU A 93 -17.00 -10.38 15.91
N VAL A 94 -16.39 -11.43 15.37
CA VAL A 94 -17.11 -12.65 15.00
C VAL A 94 -17.72 -13.31 16.23
N ALA A 95 -16.98 -13.40 17.33
CA ALA A 95 -17.47 -13.97 18.58
C ALA A 95 -18.69 -13.20 19.12
N ALA A 96 -18.61 -11.87 19.16
CA ALA A 96 -19.72 -11.03 19.63
C ALA A 96 -20.96 -11.11 18.74
N ILE A 97 -20.77 -11.11 17.42
CA ILE A 97 -21.87 -11.28 16.47
C ILE A 97 -22.55 -12.63 16.65
N GLN A 98 -21.79 -13.70 16.88
CA GLN A 98 -22.34 -15.03 17.13
C GLN A 98 -23.11 -15.12 18.44
N SER A 99 -22.66 -14.43 19.50
CA SER A 99 -23.31 -14.50 20.81
C SER A 99 -24.48 -13.55 20.99
N GLY A 100 -24.47 -12.39 20.32
CA GLY A 100 -25.37 -11.29 20.63
C GLY A 100 -25.76 -10.42 19.44
N GLY A 101 -25.56 -10.90 18.21
CA GLY A 101 -25.95 -10.16 17.00
C GLY A 101 -25.06 -8.98 16.67
N LEU A 102 -25.48 -8.19 15.67
CA LEU A 102 -24.67 -7.08 15.15
C LEU A 102 -24.50 -5.97 16.20
N GLU A 103 -25.47 -5.80 17.09
CA GLU A 103 -25.47 -4.87 18.21
C GLU A 103 -24.30 -5.15 19.16
N ALA A 104 -24.09 -6.41 19.55
CA ALA A 104 -22.90 -6.80 20.32
C ALA A 104 -21.59 -6.55 19.56
N GLY A 105 -21.62 -6.69 18.22
CA GLY A 105 -20.49 -6.33 17.36
C GLY A 105 -20.15 -4.83 17.37
N VAL A 106 -21.14 -3.96 17.52
CA VAL A 106 -20.96 -2.50 17.67
C VAL A 106 -20.17 -2.18 18.95
N GLU A 107 -20.54 -2.83 20.05
CA GLU A 107 -19.87 -2.68 21.35
C GLU A 107 -18.41 -3.14 21.28
N VAL A 108 -18.13 -4.29 20.65
CA VAL A 108 -16.74 -4.74 20.40
C VAL A 108 -15.95 -3.71 19.58
N CYS A 109 -16.56 -3.13 18.54
CA CYS A 109 -15.90 -2.09 17.76
C CYS A 109 -15.60 -0.84 18.61
N HIS A 110 -16.43 -0.55 19.61
CA HIS A 110 -16.33 0.63 20.48
C HIS A 110 -15.23 0.46 21.52
N THR A 111 -15.20 -0.69 22.18
CA THR A 111 -14.31 -0.94 23.33
C THR A 111 -13.07 -1.73 22.96
N LYS A 112 -13.21 -2.86 22.26
CA LYS A 112 -12.09 -3.76 21.97
C LYS A 112 -11.16 -3.20 20.90
N ALA A 113 -11.67 -2.52 19.88
CA ALA A 113 -10.80 -2.01 18.81
C ALA A 113 -9.75 -1.00 19.32
N PRO A 114 -10.10 0.01 20.15
CA PRO A 114 -9.11 0.88 20.79
C PRO A 114 -8.17 0.13 21.74
N GLN A 115 -8.66 -0.87 22.48
CA GLN A 115 -7.82 -1.67 23.39
C GLN A 115 -6.76 -2.48 22.64
N ILE A 116 -7.14 -3.13 21.53
CA ILE A 116 -6.21 -3.87 20.67
C ILE A 116 -5.17 -2.92 20.07
N ALA A 117 -5.62 -1.76 19.57
CA ALA A 117 -4.74 -0.73 19.03
C ALA A 117 -3.70 -0.29 20.07
N ALA A 118 -4.13 -0.01 21.31
CA ALA A 118 -3.25 0.35 22.41
C ALA A 118 -2.27 -0.77 22.77
N GLY A 119 -2.73 -2.03 22.86
CA GLY A 119 -1.86 -3.17 23.17
C GLY A 119 -0.80 -3.46 22.11
N LEU A 120 -1.02 -3.05 20.86
CA LEU A 120 -0.05 -3.15 19.77
C LEU A 120 0.83 -1.91 19.62
N SER A 121 0.47 -0.81 20.29
CA SER A 121 1.20 0.47 20.31
C SER A 121 2.31 0.44 21.37
N VAL A 122 3.30 -0.39 21.11
CA VAL A 122 4.45 -0.65 21.97
C VAL A 122 5.75 -0.59 21.17
N ASP A 123 6.88 -0.48 21.87
CA ASP A 123 8.22 -0.42 21.27
C ASP A 123 8.39 0.79 20.32
N GLY A 124 7.82 1.93 20.70
CA GLY A 124 7.80 3.18 19.92
C GLY A 124 6.90 3.15 18.70
N TRP A 125 6.05 2.13 18.55
CA TRP A 125 4.99 2.12 17.55
C TRP A 125 3.71 2.73 18.11
N THR A 126 3.03 3.51 17.27
CA THR A 126 1.62 3.84 17.39
C THR A 126 0.87 3.10 16.30
N VAL A 127 -0.21 2.40 16.66
CA VAL A 127 -1.06 1.63 15.75
C VAL A 127 -2.50 2.11 15.88
N ALA A 128 -3.13 2.49 14.78
CA ALA A 128 -4.51 2.95 14.77
C ALA A 128 -5.25 2.53 13.48
N ARG A 129 -6.53 2.89 13.42
CA ARG A 129 -7.34 2.87 12.19
C ARG A 129 -7.74 4.30 11.87
N THR A 130 -7.90 4.58 10.58
CA THR A 130 -8.30 5.90 10.08
C THR A 130 -9.26 5.77 8.91
N SER A 131 -10.12 6.76 8.69
CA SER A 131 -11.10 6.75 7.59
C SER A 131 -11.61 8.15 7.26
N LEU A 132 -11.94 8.40 5.99
CA LEU A 132 -12.67 9.59 5.56
C LEU A 132 -14.11 9.62 6.10
N LYS A 133 -14.66 8.46 6.47
CA LYS A 133 -16.00 8.29 7.06
C LYS A 133 -15.86 7.53 8.38
N THR A 134 -15.75 8.28 9.46
CA THR A 134 -15.41 7.76 10.78
C THR A 134 -16.65 7.27 11.52
N ARG A 135 -16.49 6.13 12.21
CA ARG A 135 -17.46 5.65 13.22
C ARG A 135 -17.08 6.23 14.58
N ASN A 136 -15.80 6.08 14.93
CA ASN A 136 -15.19 6.72 16.07
C ASN A 136 -14.43 7.96 15.57
N GLU A 137 -14.79 9.14 16.05
CA GLU A 137 -14.18 10.43 15.70
C GLU A 137 -12.66 10.49 15.96
N LYS A 138 -12.15 9.68 16.89
CA LYS A 138 -10.70 9.56 17.15
C LYS A 138 -9.91 8.92 16.00
N ASN A 139 -10.60 8.34 15.01
CA ASN A 139 -10.00 7.79 13.79
C ASN A 139 -10.03 8.80 12.63
N THR A 140 -10.16 10.10 12.93
CA THR A 140 -10.13 11.15 11.91
C THR A 140 -8.70 11.26 11.35
N PRO A 141 -8.53 11.24 10.02
CA PRO A 141 -7.22 11.27 9.40
C PRO A 141 -6.53 12.63 9.58
N ASP A 142 -5.20 12.60 9.66
CA ASP A 142 -4.40 13.78 9.34
C ASP A 142 -4.35 14.01 7.82
N GLN A 143 -3.67 15.08 7.38
CA GLN A 143 -3.61 15.44 5.96
C GLN A 143 -2.97 14.33 5.09
N TRP A 144 -1.88 13.73 5.55
CA TRP A 144 -1.21 12.66 4.80
C TRP A 144 -2.09 11.42 4.71
N GLU A 145 -2.76 11.07 5.81
CA GLU A 145 -3.69 9.94 5.84
C GLU A 145 -4.89 10.16 4.92
N ALA A 146 -5.44 11.38 4.89
CA ALA A 146 -6.55 11.73 4.01
C ALA A 146 -6.15 11.58 2.53
N ASP A 147 -4.98 12.10 2.15
CA ASP A 147 -4.47 12.00 0.78
C ASP A 147 -4.22 10.53 0.38
N VAL A 148 -3.66 9.73 1.27
CA VAL A 148 -3.44 8.29 1.04
C VAL A 148 -4.76 7.53 0.93
N LEU A 149 -5.76 7.84 1.76
CA LEU A 149 -7.09 7.24 1.68
C LEU A 149 -7.77 7.53 0.34
N ILE A 150 -7.71 8.78 -0.14
CA ILE A 150 -8.25 9.15 -1.46
C ILE A 150 -7.55 8.37 -2.57
N GLN A 151 -6.23 8.24 -2.50
CA GLN A 151 -5.45 7.48 -3.49
C GLN A 151 -5.78 5.99 -3.45
N PHE A 152 -5.89 5.39 -2.26
CA PHE A 152 -6.27 3.99 -2.10
C PHE A 152 -7.66 3.71 -2.66
N ASP A 153 -8.64 4.56 -2.38
CA ASP A 153 -10.00 4.39 -2.88
C ASP A 153 -10.05 4.44 -4.41
N LYS A 154 -9.37 5.44 -5.00
CA LYS A 154 -9.25 5.56 -6.46
C LYS A 154 -8.59 4.33 -7.09
N ARG A 155 -7.48 3.86 -6.53
CA ARG A 155 -6.74 2.69 -7.04
C ARG A 155 -7.54 1.40 -6.88
N PHE A 156 -8.26 1.25 -5.77
CA PHE A 156 -9.11 0.09 -5.52
C PHE A 156 -10.25 0.01 -6.54
N LYS A 157 -10.91 1.14 -6.82
CA LYS A 157 -11.94 1.27 -7.87
C LYS A 157 -11.43 0.99 -9.28
N GLN A 158 -10.13 1.16 -9.51
CA GLN A 158 -9.46 0.79 -10.77
C GLN A 158 -9.06 -0.69 -10.85
N GLY A 159 -9.40 -1.49 -9.83
CA GLY A 159 -9.15 -2.93 -9.80
C GLY A 159 -7.81 -3.34 -9.18
N GLU A 160 -7.10 -2.42 -8.53
CA GLU A 160 -5.89 -2.77 -7.80
C GLU A 160 -6.21 -3.72 -6.63
N LYS A 161 -5.39 -4.76 -6.45
CA LYS A 161 -5.60 -5.77 -5.41
C LYS A 161 -5.43 -5.15 -4.02
N PRO A 162 -6.33 -5.39 -3.05
CA PRO A 162 -6.21 -4.82 -1.70
C PRO A 162 -4.89 -5.11 -0.99
N ALA A 163 -4.27 -6.26 -1.28
CA ALA A 163 -3.00 -6.65 -0.68
C ALA A 163 -1.84 -5.71 -1.06
N THR A 164 -1.93 -5.00 -2.19
CA THR A 164 -0.89 -4.08 -2.70
C THR A 164 -1.15 -2.63 -2.31
N LEU A 165 -2.32 -2.30 -1.75
CA LEU A 165 -2.68 -0.97 -1.26
C LEU A 165 -2.00 -0.70 0.09
N VAL A 166 -0.69 -0.45 0.01
CA VAL A 166 0.19 -0.12 1.11
C VAL A 166 1.08 1.05 0.70
N THR A 167 1.23 2.03 1.57
CA THR A 167 2.09 3.21 1.38
C THR A 167 2.94 3.43 2.62
N THR A 168 4.17 3.89 2.44
CA THR A 168 5.07 4.29 3.52
C THR A 168 5.46 5.75 3.38
N LEU A 169 5.82 6.37 4.50
CA LEU A 169 6.46 7.68 4.54
C LEU A 169 7.61 7.61 5.54
N SER A 170 8.81 7.98 5.09
CA SER A 170 10.00 8.07 5.96
C SER A 170 10.36 9.54 6.12
N GLU A 171 10.33 10.01 7.35
CA GLU A 171 10.80 11.33 7.79
C GLU A 171 12.02 11.12 8.71
N GLU A 172 12.76 12.19 9.01
CA GLU A 172 14.02 12.10 9.78
C GLU A 172 13.88 11.36 11.11
N LYS A 173 12.75 11.52 11.81
CA LYS A 173 12.52 10.93 13.14
C LYS A 173 11.33 9.98 13.19
N ARG A 174 10.68 9.74 12.06
CA ARG A 174 9.42 8.97 12.01
C ARG A 174 9.33 8.13 10.76
N PHE A 175 8.93 6.88 10.93
CA PHE A 175 8.48 6.03 9.85
C PHE A 175 6.97 5.84 9.96
N ARG A 176 6.24 5.95 8.85
CA ARG A 176 4.81 5.70 8.78
C ARG A 176 4.49 4.64 7.75
N LEU A 177 3.47 3.83 8.02
CA LEU A 177 2.89 2.89 7.07
C LEU A 177 1.37 2.95 7.15
N MET A 178 0.72 3.01 5.98
CA MET A 178 -0.71 2.82 5.85
C MET A 178 -1.03 1.61 5.00
N LYS A 179 -2.09 0.88 5.39
CA LYS A 179 -2.61 -0.25 4.64
C LYS A 179 -4.13 -0.19 4.56
N ALA A 180 -4.66 -0.23 3.35
CA ALA A 180 -6.11 -0.15 3.11
C ALA A 180 -6.88 -1.31 3.76
N ILE A 181 -8.11 -1.01 4.17
CA ILE A 181 -9.11 -1.95 4.67
C ILE A 181 -10.24 -1.99 3.63
N PRO A 182 -10.28 -2.99 2.72
CA PRO A 182 -11.35 -3.10 1.73
C PRO A 182 -12.66 -3.52 2.38
N MET A 183 -13.79 -3.14 1.78
CA MET A 183 -15.09 -3.65 2.18
C MET A 183 -15.29 -5.10 1.74
N ASN A 184 -15.97 -5.87 2.59
CA ASN A 184 -16.48 -7.20 2.28
C ASN A 184 -17.99 -7.24 2.54
N LYS A 185 -18.68 -8.30 2.05
CA LYS A 185 -20.13 -8.43 2.20
C LYS A 185 -20.62 -8.25 3.64
N VAL A 186 -19.94 -8.86 4.62
CA VAL A 186 -20.30 -8.74 6.04
C VAL A 186 -20.19 -7.30 6.57
N CYS A 187 -19.29 -6.49 6.02
CA CYS A 187 -19.09 -5.11 6.44
C CYS A 187 -20.32 -4.25 6.14
N LEU A 188 -21.03 -4.56 5.06
CA LEU A 188 -22.18 -3.79 4.60
C LEU A 188 -23.39 -3.87 5.55
N ALA A 189 -23.46 -4.88 6.41
CA ALA A 189 -24.52 -4.98 7.41
C ALA A 189 -24.55 -3.76 8.35
N CYS A 190 -23.38 -3.18 8.65
CA CYS A 190 -23.25 -2.01 9.53
C CYS A 190 -22.80 -0.75 8.79
N HIS A 191 -22.14 -0.91 7.63
CA HIS A 191 -21.52 0.20 6.89
C HIS A 191 -22.16 0.46 5.52
N GLY A 192 -23.13 -0.36 5.09
CA GLY A 192 -23.83 -0.20 3.82
C GLY A 192 -24.79 0.98 3.82
N SER A 193 -25.49 1.18 2.70
CA SER A 193 -26.54 2.19 2.56
C SER A 193 -27.85 1.82 3.25
N ALA A 194 -28.08 0.52 3.52
CA ALA A 194 -29.28 0.00 4.17
C ALA A 194 -28.90 -0.70 5.48
N VAL A 195 -28.71 0.08 6.54
CA VAL A 195 -28.47 -0.43 7.90
C VAL A 195 -29.82 -0.63 8.58
N ASP A 196 -29.99 -1.76 9.26
CA ASP A 196 -31.21 -2.04 10.04
C ASP A 196 -31.49 -0.92 11.06
N PRO A 197 -32.74 -0.44 11.22
CA PRO A 197 -33.05 0.67 12.13
C PRO A 197 -32.67 0.42 13.61
N ASN A 198 -32.80 -0.81 14.11
CA ASN A 198 -32.43 -1.12 15.50
C ASN A 198 -30.91 -1.13 15.67
N LEU A 199 -30.20 -1.65 14.67
CA LEU A 199 -28.74 -1.58 14.62
C LEU A 199 -28.25 -0.13 14.50
N GLN A 200 -28.91 0.70 13.68
CA GLN A 200 -28.59 2.11 13.54
C GLN A 200 -28.79 2.87 14.85
N LYS A 201 -29.83 2.54 15.62
CA LYS A 201 -30.03 3.09 16.97
C LYS A 201 -28.87 2.74 17.91
N THR A 202 -28.46 1.47 17.94
CA THR A 202 -27.31 1.00 18.73
C THR A 202 -26.02 1.71 18.31
N ILE A 203 -25.79 1.85 17.00
CA ILE A 203 -24.66 2.61 16.46
C ILE A 203 -24.69 4.05 16.99
N GLN A 204 -25.84 4.73 16.93
CA GLN A 204 -25.97 6.11 17.36
C GLN A 204 -25.75 6.31 18.86
N GLU A 205 -26.16 5.33 19.69
CA GLU A 205 -25.93 5.34 21.14
C GLU A 205 -24.43 5.29 21.48
N HIS A 206 -23.65 4.46 20.77
CA HIS A 206 -22.20 4.37 20.98
C HIS A 206 -21.39 5.43 20.20
N TYR A 207 -21.96 5.95 19.10
CA TYR A 207 -21.28 6.84 18.16
C TYR A 207 -22.23 7.95 17.66
N PRO A 208 -22.48 8.99 18.48
CA PRO A 208 -23.40 10.07 18.11
C PRO A 208 -23.02 10.85 16.84
N ASN A 209 -21.72 10.87 16.49
CA ASN A 209 -21.18 11.58 15.33
C ASN A 209 -20.82 10.62 14.17
N ASP A 210 -21.42 9.43 14.12
CA ASP A 210 -21.11 8.43 13.10
C ASP A 210 -21.39 8.93 11.68
N THR A 211 -20.41 8.74 10.79
CA THR A 211 -20.53 8.98 9.35
C THR A 211 -20.22 7.74 8.52
N ALA A 212 -19.95 6.60 9.16
CA ALA A 212 -19.44 5.38 8.54
C ALA A 212 -20.53 4.48 7.93
N THR A 213 -21.49 5.03 7.18
CA THR A 213 -22.56 4.31 6.47
C THR A 213 -22.55 4.65 4.99
N GLY A 214 -23.32 3.96 4.14
CA GLY A 214 -23.40 4.26 2.71
C GLY A 214 -22.20 3.82 1.87
N PHE A 215 -21.43 2.84 2.34
CA PHE A 215 -20.37 2.19 1.56
C PHE A 215 -20.91 1.07 0.67
N SER A 216 -20.11 0.70 -0.33
CA SER A 216 -20.30 -0.42 -1.26
C SER A 216 -19.13 -1.41 -1.19
N LEU A 217 -19.17 -2.48 -1.99
CA LEU A 217 -18.05 -3.43 -2.11
C LEU A 217 -16.84 -2.87 -2.86
N GLU A 218 -17.02 -1.76 -3.58
CA GLU A 218 -15.98 -1.12 -4.38
C GLU A 218 -15.25 -0.01 -3.60
N ASP A 219 -15.66 0.24 -2.35
CA ASP A 219 -15.05 1.23 -1.49
C ASP A 219 -14.04 0.58 -0.54
N ILE A 220 -13.06 1.39 -0.11
CA ILE A 220 -12.30 1.07 1.09
C ILE A 220 -13.06 1.58 2.32
N ARG A 221 -13.11 0.78 3.39
CA ARG A 221 -13.62 1.23 4.70
C ARG A 221 -12.75 2.36 5.28
N GLY A 222 -11.46 2.30 5.01
CA GLY A 222 -10.44 3.13 5.65
C GLY A 222 -9.08 2.45 5.53
N ALA A 223 -8.20 2.68 6.50
CA ALA A 223 -6.89 2.07 6.56
C ALA A 223 -6.48 1.77 8.00
N PHE A 224 -5.56 0.81 8.16
CA PHE A 224 -4.66 0.79 9.31
C PHE A 224 -3.58 1.84 9.08
N THR A 225 -3.26 2.63 10.11
CA THR A 225 -2.19 3.62 10.10
C THR A 225 -1.23 3.30 11.24
N LEU A 226 0.07 3.32 10.93
CA LEU A 226 1.14 3.00 11.86
C LEU A 226 2.19 4.08 11.78
N GLN A 227 2.67 4.50 12.94
CA GLN A 227 3.83 5.38 13.09
C GLN A 227 4.84 4.68 13.98
N LYS A 228 6.12 4.76 13.62
CA LYS A 228 7.26 4.36 14.44
C LYS A 228 8.10 5.60 14.68
N ASP A 229 8.26 5.95 15.94
CA ASP A 229 9.26 6.93 16.33
C ASP A 229 10.63 6.26 16.23
N LEU A 230 11.49 6.86 15.41
CA LEU A 230 12.87 6.43 15.21
C LEU A 230 13.68 7.12 16.31
N ALA A 231 14.44 6.33 17.08
CA ALA A 231 15.35 6.90 18.07
C ALA A 231 16.39 7.76 17.35
N GLU A 232 16.82 8.84 18.01
CA GLU A 232 18.00 9.62 17.59
C GLU A 232 19.29 8.79 17.68
#